data_AF-A0A6B3CRV7-F1
#
_entry.id   AF-A0A6B3CRV7-F1
#
_cell.length_a   1.000
_cell.length_b   1.000
_cell.length_c   1.000
_cell.angle_alpha   90.00
_cell.angle_beta   90.00
_cell.angle_gamma   90.00
#
_symmetry.space_group_name_H-M   'P 1'
#
loop_
_entity.id
_entity.type
_entity.pdbx_description
1 polymer ?
#
loop_
_entity_poly.entity_id
_entity_poly.type
_entity_poly.pdbx_seq_one_letter_code
_entity_poly.pdbx_strand_id
1 'polypeptide(L)' 'KGWEEVTEQAIRALVARGKPMVSILWGRDARNLRPLLGDLPAVESAHPSPMSADRGFFGSRPFSRANDLLMR' A
#
# COMPACT_ATOMS: atom_id res chain seq x y z
N LYS A 1 -16.67 8.56 8.43
CA LYS A 1 -16.67 7.64 9.60
C LYS A 1 -17.58 6.47 9.24
N GLY A 2 -17.03 5.27 9.09
CA GLY A 2 -17.74 4.03 8.69
C GLY A 2 -17.14 3.35 7.46
N TRP A 3 -16.42 4.08 6.61
CA TRP A 3 -15.73 3.50 5.45
C TRP A 3 -14.50 2.70 5.84
N GLU A 4 -13.90 3.03 6.99
CA GLU A 4 -12.72 2.36 7.52
C GLU A 4 -12.97 0.85 7.67
N GLU A 5 -14.10 0.46 8.27
CA GLU A 5 -14.50 -0.96 8.42
C GLU A 5 -14.67 -1.65 7.07
N VAL A 6 -15.31 -0.99 6.11
CA VAL A 6 -15.52 -1.54 4.76
C VAL A 6 -14.18 -1.78 4.05
N THR A 7 -13.28 -0.79 4.10
CA THR A 7 -11.95 -0.90 3.46
C THR A 7 -11.06 -1.93 4.15
N GLU A 8 -11.14 -2.03 5.49
CA GLU A 8 -10.42 -3.04 6.25
C GLU A 8 -10.88 -4.45 5.85
N GLN A 9 -12.19 -4.69 5.73
CA GLN A 9 -12.71 -5.98 5.28
C GLN A 9 -12.26 -6.33 3.86
N ALA A 10 -12.23 -5.35 2.95
CA ALA A 10 -11.72 -5.56 1.60
C ALA A 10 -10.23 -5.99 1.62
N ILE A 11 -9.41 -5.36 2.45
CA ILE A 11 -7.99 -5.71 2.60
C ILE A 11 -7.83 -7.12 3.18
N ARG A 12 -8.57 -7.44 4.25
CA ARG A 12 -8.57 -8.79 4.85
C ARG A 12 -8.95 -9.86 3.84
N ALA A 13 -9.99 -9.61 3.04
CA ALA A 13 -10.41 -10.52 1.98
C ALA A 13 -9.32 -10.69 0.92
N LEU A 14 -8.62 -9.62 0.53
CA LEU A 14 -7.52 -9.71 -0.44
C LEU A 14 -6.33 -10.52 0.10
N VAL A 15 -5.94 -10.32 1.35
CA VAL A 15 -4.86 -11.06 2.03
C VAL A 15 -5.20 -12.54 2.14
N ALA A 16 -6.45 -12.87 2.48
CA ALA A 16 -6.92 -14.24 2.63
C ALA A 16 -6.95 -15.06 1.32
N ARG A 17 -6.82 -14.41 0.15
CA ARG A 17 -6.83 -15.11 -1.15
C ARG A 17 -5.63 -16.04 -1.36
N GLY A 18 -4.53 -15.84 -0.64
CA GLY A 18 -3.30 -16.62 -0.79
C GLY A 18 -2.68 -16.53 -2.19
N LYS A 19 -2.93 -15.43 -2.92
CA LYS A 19 -2.39 -15.17 -4.26
C LYS A 19 -1.33 -14.06 -4.20
N PRO A 20 -0.36 -14.03 -5.13
CA PRO A 20 0.60 -12.93 -5.21
C PRO A 20 -0.09 -11.57 -5.25
N MET A 21 0.34 -10.66 -4.39
CA MET A 21 -0.19 -9.31 -4.27
C MET A 21 0.90 -8.38 -3.76
N VAL A 22 0.95 -7.17 -4.31
CA VAL A 22 1.77 -6.07 -3.79
C VAL A 22 0.85 -4.91 -3.46
N SER A 23 1.05 -4.31 -2.29
CA SER A 23 0.33 -3.09 -1.90
C SER A 23 1.19 -1.86 -2.17
N ILE A 24 0.55 -0.76 -2.58
CA ILE A 24 1.19 0.56 -2.67
C ILE A 24 0.49 1.46 -1.67
N LEU A 25 1.20 1.86 -0.61
CA LEU A 25 0.64 2.62 0.51
C LEU A 25 1.18 4.05 0.51
N TRP A 26 0.33 4.99 0.07
CA TRP A 26 0.66 6.40 -0.05
C TRP A 26 0.08 7.22 1.11
N GLY A 27 0.96 7.83 1.89
CA GLY A 27 0.56 8.67 3.03
C GLY A 27 0.32 7.87 4.31
N ARG A 28 0.06 8.61 5.40
CA ARG A 28 0.00 8.04 6.76
C ARG A 28 -1.15 7.06 6.92
N ASP A 29 -2.34 7.41 6.48
CA ASP A 29 -3.54 6.58 6.69
C ASP A 29 -3.42 5.25 5.95
N ALA A 30 -2.91 5.26 4.72
CA ALA A 30 -2.63 4.04 3.98
C ALA A 30 -1.55 3.17 4.66
N ARG A 31 -0.46 3.79 5.15
CA ARG A 31 0.60 3.05 5.87
C ARG A 31 0.11 2.46 7.20
N ASN A 32 -0.89 3.04 7.85
CA ASN A 32 -1.48 2.46 9.06
C ASN A 32 -2.19 1.11 8.78
N LEU A 33 -2.52 0.80 7.53
CA LEU A 33 -3.09 -0.49 7.11
C LEU A 33 -2.01 -1.58 6.94
N ARG A 34 -0.72 -1.23 7.02
CA ARG A 34 0.42 -2.16 6.88
C ARG A 34 0.33 -3.41 7.76
N PRO A 35 -0.13 -3.37 9.03
CA PRO A 35 -0.29 -4.56 9.85
C PRO A 35 -1.30 -5.57 9.31
N LEU A 36 -2.32 -5.11 8.57
CA LEU A 36 -3.34 -5.99 7.98
C LEU A 36 -2.80 -6.84 6.83
N LEU A 37 -1.70 -6.41 6.21
CA LEU A 37 -1.11 -7.05 5.04
C LEU A 37 -0.11 -8.18 5.39
N GLY A 38 0.26 -8.34 6.67
CA GLY A 38 1.19 -9.38 7.12
C GLY A 38 2.55 -9.30 6.43
N ASP A 39 3.03 -10.42 5.89
CA ASP A 39 4.33 -10.48 5.19
C ASP A 39 4.23 -10.17 3.69
N LEU A 40 3.04 -9.81 3.19
CA LEU A 40 2.89 -9.45 1.78
C LEU A 40 3.72 -8.20 1.43
N PRO A 41 4.35 -8.17 0.24
CA PRO A 41 5.16 -7.03 -0.16
C PRO A 41 4.37 -5.72 -0.20
N ALA A 42 5.02 -4.65 0.24
CA ALA A 42 4.46 -3.30 0.25
C ALA A 42 5.48 -2.27 -0.26
N VAL A 43 4.99 -1.32 -1.04
CA VAL A 43 5.74 -0.12 -1.43
C VAL A 43 5.13 1.09 -0.73
N GLU A 44 5.87 1.63 0.23
CA GLU A 44 5.42 2.76 1.06
C GLU A 44 6.12 4.06 0.66
N SER A 45 5.38 5.16 0.60
CA SER A 45 5.94 6.51 0.41
C SER A 45 4.97 7.59 0.88
N ALA A 46 5.38 8.87 0.78
CA ALA A 46 4.49 9.99 1.03
C ALA A 46 3.30 9.99 0.06
N HIS A 47 2.22 10.70 0.41
CA HIS A 47 1.07 10.83 -0.49
C HIS A 47 1.45 11.71 -1.70
N PRO A 48 0.95 11.41 -2.92
CA PRO A 48 1.21 12.21 -4.13
C PRO A 48 0.62 13.63 -4.11
N SER A 49 -0.09 14.01 -3.03
CA SER A 49 -0.64 15.36 -2.89
C SER A 49 0.50 16.38 -2.89
N PRO A 50 0.34 17.56 -3.51
CA PRO A 50 1.34 18.63 -3.47
C PRO A 50 1.84 18.98 -2.07
N MET A 51 1.01 18.77 -1.05
CA MET A 51 1.36 19.05 0.36
C MET A 51 2.40 18.10 0.96
N SER A 52 2.70 16.97 0.31
CA SER A 52 3.59 15.94 0.83
C SER A 52 4.45 15.24 -0.22
N ALA A 53 4.25 15.51 -1.52
CA ALA A 53 4.88 14.74 -2.58
C ALA A 53 6.42 14.86 -2.58
N ASP A 54 6.92 16.03 -2.23
CA ASP A 54 8.35 16.35 -2.04
C ASP A 54 8.98 15.60 -0.85
N ARG A 55 8.18 15.17 0.13
CA ARG A 55 8.62 14.40 1.32
C ARG A 55 8.84 12.91 1.04
N GLY A 56 8.98 12.52 -0.23
CA GLY A 56 9.38 11.17 -0.62
C GLY A 56 8.38 10.40 -1.50
N PHE A 57 7.39 11.06 -2.12
CA PHE A 57 6.65 10.45 -3.23
C PHE A 57 7.48 10.53 -4.51
N PHE A 58 8.03 11.71 -4.84
CA PHE A 58 8.94 11.85 -5.97
C PHE A 58 10.21 10.99 -5.75
N GLY A 59 10.61 10.24 -6.78
CA GLY A 59 11.71 9.28 -6.69
C GLY A 59 11.34 7.92 -6.07
N SER A 60 10.13 7.73 -5.54
CA SER A 60 9.73 6.46 -4.89
C SER A 60 9.60 5.26 -5.83
N ARG A 61 9.45 5.51 -7.15
CA ARG A 61 9.32 4.52 -8.24
C ARG A 61 8.33 3.38 -7.93
N PRO A 62 7.08 3.68 -7.51
CA PRO A 62 6.20 2.68 -6.92
C PRO A 62 5.76 1.62 -7.94
N PHE A 63 5.61 2.00 -9.20
CA PHE A 63 5.15 1.11 -10.27
C PHE A 63 6.20 0.06 -10.67
N SER A 64 7.44 0.48 -10.94
CA SER A 64 8.50 -0.48 -11.30
C SER A 64 8.83 -1.40 -10.12
N ARG A 65 8.89 -0.86 -8.91
CA ARG A 65 9.11 -1.67 -7.70
C ARG A 65 7.98 -2.68 -7.46
N ALA A 66 6.72 -2.32 -7.74
CA ALA A 66 5.62 -3.26 -7.61
C ALA A 66 5.75 -4.42 -8.61
N ASN A 67 6.12 -4.14 -9.86
CA ASN A 67 6.41 -5.19 -10.83
C ASN A 67 7.57 -6.10 -10.37
N ASP A 68 8.67 -5.50 -9.90
CA ASP A 68 9.82 -6.26 -9.39
C ASP A 68 9.46 -7.17 -8.21
N LEU A 69 8.54 -6.75 -7.35
CA LEU A 69 8.05 -7.54 -6.22
C LEU A 69 7.07 -8.64 -6.65
N LEU A 70 6.31 -8.45 -7.73
CA LEU A 70 5.41 -9.48 -8.29
C LEU A 70 6.13 -10.58 -9.06
N MET A 71 7.35 -10.32 -9.53
CA MET A 71 8.17 -11.29 -10.28
C MET A 71 9.04 -12.18 -9.37
N ARG A 72 9.06 -11.93 -8.05
CA ARG A 72 9.80 -12.73 -7.06
C ARG A 72 8.92 -13.83 -6.48
#